data_AF-R9CC01-F1
#
_entry.id   AF-R9CC01-F1
#
_cell.length_a   1.000
_cell.length_b   1.000
_cell.length_c   1.000
_cell.angle_alpha   90.00
_cell.angle_beta   90.00
_cell.angle_gamma   90.00
#
_symmetry.space_group_name_H-M   'P 1'
#
loop_
_entity.id
_entity.type
_entity.pdbx_description
1 polymer ?
#
loop_
_entity_poly.entity_id
_entity_poly.type
_entity_poly.pdbx_seq_one_letter_code
_entity_poly.pdbx_strand_id
1 'polypeptide(L)'
;MKAKTKQLLTLLMAGLLSISVPFTTYASTSAKNSLVNVIVSESDEQTIIAQVPKEYVDEYKEKLKDPVFKQEQINMMSGNNSDLSEGKIVAQSLPEGKMIAQRYLYRSDIKRIYESATAPNALENLILNFGPSAAVSKIIATLGLGSPWGLVGALGTWAVEYIRVKPEDWWTQSYIMILEKSISCVRVSHIQNLKPTYPAAWLILERL
;
A
#
# COMPACT_ATOMS: atom_id res chain seq x y z
N MET A 1 60.56 32.79 -13.69
CA MET A 1 59.60 32.57 -12.58
C MET A 1 58.22 32.94 -13.11
N LYS A 2 57.42 31.96 -13.56
CA LYS A 2 56.48 31.12 -12.79
C LYS A 2 55.23 31.89 -12.35
N ALA A 3 54.08 31.28 -12.67
CA ALA A 3 52.72 31.49 -12.16
C ALA A 3 51.79 32.45 -12.92
N LYS A 4 51.32 32.09 -14.12
CA LYS A 4 50.04 32.60 -14.68
C LYS A 4 49.26 31.61 -15.57
N THR A 5 49.39 30.30 -15.34
CA THR A 5 48.74 29.29 -16.21
C THR A 5 48.06 28.16 -15.44
N LYS A 6 47.62 28.42 -14.20
CA LYS A 6 46.84 27.46 -13.40
C LYS A 6 45.51 28.00 -12.88
N GLN A 7 45.13 29.23 -13.24
CA GLN A 7 43.84 29.83 -12.85
C GLN A 7 42.82 29.91 -14.01
N LEU A 8 43.25 29.72 -15.26
CA LEU A 8 42.34 29.72 -16.40
C LEU A 8 41.74 28.34 -16.72
N LEU A 9 42.41 27.26 -16.30
CA LEU A 9 41.92 25.89 -16.52
C LEU A 9 40.89 25.47 -15.45
N THR A 10 40.92 26.08 -14.28
CA THR A 10 39.97 25.84 -13.18
C THR A 10 38.65 26.58 -13.35
N LEU A 11 38.56 27.57 -14.25
CA LEU A 11 37.31 28.29 -14.53
C LEU A 11 36.48 27.62 -15.65
N LEU A 12 37.09 26.79 -16.51
CA LEU A 12 36.38 26.08 -17.59
C LEU A 12 35.80 24.73 -17.15
N MET A 13 36.21 24.22 -15.99
CA MET A 13 35.73 22.97 -15.39
C MET A 13 34.65 23.19 -14.31
N ALA A 14 33.99 24.36 -14.35
CA ALA A 14 32.83 24.70 -13.51
C ALA A 14 31.53 24.89 -14.32
N GLY A 15 31.59 24.72 -15.64
CA GLY A 15 30.47 25.02 -16.56
C GLY A 15 29.71 23.84 -17.15
N LEU A 16 29.99 22.59 -16.74
CA LEU A 16 29.49 21.39 -17.45
C LEU A 16 28.83 20.31 -16.57
N LEU A 17 28.44 20.62 -15.33
CA LEU A 17 27.75 19.65 -14.46
C LEU A 17 26.42 20.17 -13.86
N SER A 18 25.82 21.18 -14.47
CA SER A 18 24.59 21.82 -13.96
C SER A 18 23.40 21.70 -14.91
N ILE A 19 23.23 20.55 -15.56
CA ILE A 19 21.95 20.18 -16.19
C ILE A 19 21.66 18.71 -15.87
N SER A 20 21.52 18.39 -14.58
CA SER A 20 20.62 17.30 -14.20
C SER A 20 19.21 17.81 -14.46
N VAL A 21 18.69 17.58 -15.67
CA VAL A 21 17.25 17.64 -15.89
C VAL A 21 16.67 16.59 -14.95
N PRO A 22 15.84 16.93 -13.95
CA PRO A 22 15.02 15.90 -13.36
C PRO A 22 14.10 15.43 -14.50
N PHE A 23 14.31 14.21 -14.98
CA PHE A 23 13.25 13.46 -15.63
C PHE A 23 12.20 13.15 -14.57
N THR A 24 11.47 14.18 -14.16
CA THR A 24 10.18 14.07 -13.54
C THR A 24 9.20 14.67 -14.54
N THR A 25 8.94 13.90 -15.61
CA THR A 25 7.60 13.88 -16.18
C THR A 25 6.67 13.39 -15.08
N TYR A 26 6.32 14.29 -14.15
CA TYR A 26 5.01 14.23 -13.53
C TYR A 26 4.06 14.36 -14.71
N ALA A 27 3.48 13.23 -15.10
CA ALA A 27 2.22 13.25 -15.82
C ALA A 27 1.30 14.13 -14.98
N SER A 28 1.16 15.38 -15.41
CA SER A 28 0.19 16.32 -14.89
C SER A 28 -1.16 15.81 -15.37
N THR A 29 -1.67 14.78 -14.70
CA THR A 29 -3.04 14.33 -14.88
C THR A 29 -3.91 15.43 -14.27
N SER A 30 -4.37 16.31 -15.16
CA SER A 30 -5.43 17.30 -14.97
C SER A 30 -6.29 17.07 -13.74
N ALA A 31 -6.43 18.10 -12.90
CA ALA A 31 -7.31 18.17 -11.73
C ALA A 31 -8.80 17.82 -12.00
N LYS A 32 -9.17 17.57 -13.26
CA LYS A 32 -10.48 17.10 -13.70
C LYS A 32 -10.72 15.59 -13.48
N ASN A 33 -9.67 14.80 -13.25
CA ASN A 33 -9.76 13.33 -13.06
C ASN A 33 -9.33 12.89 -11.64
N SER A 34 -9.61 13.68 -10.61
CA SER A 34 -9.31 13.28 -9.23
C SER A 34 -10.25 12.15 -8.79
N LEU A 35 -9.70 10.96 -8.57
CA LEU A 35 -10.42 9.84 -7.96
C LEU A 35 -10.44 9.99 -6.43
N VAL A 36 -11.54 9.58 -5.82
CA VAL A 36 -11.76 9.59 -4.38
C VAL A 36 -12.07 8.17 -3.93
N ASN A 37 -11.42 7.74 -2.85
CA ASN A 37 -11.62 6.44 -2.22
C ASN A 37 -12.92 6.46 -1.41
N VAL A 38 -13.87 5.58 -1.74
CA VAL A 38 -15.13 5.38 -1.03
C VAL A 38 -15.16 3.96 -0.47
N ILE A 39 -15.34 3.81 0.83
CA ILE A 39 -15.46 2.49 1.48
C ILE A 39 -16.82 1.89 1.12
N VAL A 40 -16.80 0.73 0.48
CA VAL A 40 -18.00 -0.03 0.10
C VAL A 40 -18.36 -1.05 1.18
N SER A 41 -17.36 -1.75 1.70
CA SER A 41 -17.51 -2.72 2.78
C SER A 41 -16.27 -2.74 3.65
N GLU A 42 -16.48 -2.94 4.96
CA GLU A 42 -15.42 -3.02 5.96
C GLU A 42 -15.75 -4.12 6.96
N SER A 43 -14.84 -5.09 7.08
CA SER A 43 -14.78 -6.09 8.12
C SER A 43 -13.37 -6.12 8.73
N ASP A 44 -13.17 -6.95 9.76
CA ASP A 44 -11.86 -7.13 10.39
C ASP A 44 -10.83 -7.76 9.44
N GLU A 45 -11.30 -8.59 8.51
CA GLU A 45 -10.48 -9.36 7.56
C GLU A 45 -10.28 -8.64 6.22
N GLN A 46 -11.29 -7.90 5.75
CA GLN A 46 -11.27 -7.31 4.41
C GLN A 46 -11.91 -5.92 4.38
N THR A 47 -11.39 -5.06 3.53
CA THR A 47 -12.00 -3.76 3.21
C THR A 47 -11.99 -3.53 1.72
N ILE A 48 -13.17 -3.27 1.18
CA ILE A 48 -13.41 -3.05 -0.24
C ILE A 48 -13.63 -1.55 -0.44
N ILE A 49 -12.82 -0.95 -1.31
CA ILE A 49 -12.81 0.48 -1.58
C ILE A 49 -12.99 0.72 -3.07
N ALA A 50 -13.94 1.57 -3.40
CA ALA A 50 -14.25 2.03 -4.74
C ALA A 50 -13.51 3.34 -5.02
N GLN A 51 -12.78 3.43 -6.15
CA GLN A 51 -12.19 4.68 -6.63
C GLN A 51 -13.14 5.37 -7.61
N VAL A 52 -13.79 6.43 -7.15
CA VAL A 52 -14.86 7.14 -7.88
C VAL A 52 -14.40 8.56 -8.21
N PRO A 53 -14.58 9.08 -9.43
CA PRO A 53 -14.29 10.48 -9.71
C PRO A 53 -15.09 11.39 -8.81
N LYS A 54 -14.45 12.46 -8.36
CA LYS A 54 -14.98 13.41 -7.38
C LYS A 54 -16.40 13.89 -7.69
N GLU A 55 -16.74 14.06 -8.97
CA GLU A 55 -18.05 14.53 -9.42
C GLU A 55 -19.21 13.54 -9.18
N TYR A 56 -18.95 12.23 -9.01
CA TYR A 56 -19.98 11.21 -8.77
C TYR A 56 -19.94 10.63 -7.34
N VAL A 57 -19.09 11.15 -6.46
CA VAL A 57 -18.91 10.58 -5.10
C VAL A 57 -20.20 10.60 -4.31
N ASP A 58 -20.93 11.72 -4.33
CA ASP A 58 -22.15 11.86 -3.54
C ASP A 58 -23.29 10.98 -4.08
N GLU A 59 -23.44 10.91 -5.41
CA GLU A 59 -24.36 9.98 -6.06
C GLU A 59 -24.04 8.53 -5.72
N TYR A 60 -22.76 8.15 -5.80
CA TYR A 60 -22.31 6.79 -5.51
C TYR A 60 -22.55 6.42 -4.04
N LYS A 61 -22.27 7.33 -3.11
CA LYS A 61 -22.58 7.15 -1.67
C LYS A 61 -24.07 6.98 -1.42
N GLU A 62 -24.92 7.72 -2.15
CA GLU A 62 -26.37 7.55 -2.04
C GLU A 62 -26.80 6.17 -2.54
N LYS A 63 -26.28 5.72 -3.69
CA LYS A 63 -26.54 4.37 -4.20
C LYS A 63 -26.05 3.27 -3.26
N LEU A 64 -24.93 3.46 -2.56
CA LEU A 64 -24.43 2.50 -1.57
C LEU A 64 -25.35 2.31 -0.36
N LYS A 65 -26.32 3.20 -0.13
CA LYS A 65 -27.34 3.00 0.91
C LYS A 65 -28.38 1.94 0.50
N ASP A 66 -28.55 1.70 -0.80
CA ASP A 66 -29.35 0.59 -1.30
C ASP A 66 -28.60 -0.73 -1.04
N PRO A 67 -29.15 -1.65 -0.22
CA PRO A 67 -28.50 -2.92 0.08
C PRO A 67 -28.28 -3.78 -1.17
N VAL A 68 -29.14 -3.68 -2.18
CA VAL A 68 -29.00 -4.46 -3.42
C VAL A 68 -27.76 -4.00 -4.18
N PHE A 69 -27.68 -2.70 -4.46
CA PHE A 69 -26.51 -2.12 -5.11
C PHE A 69 -25.22 -2.38 -4.32
N LYS A 70 -25.25 -2.19 -3.00
CA LYS A 70 -24.08 -2.46 -2.14
C LYS A 70 -23.61 -3.92 -2.23
N GLN A 71 -24.54 -4.87 -2.20
CA GLN A 71 -24.21 -6.28 -2.32
C GLN A 71 -23.69 -6.63 -3.72
N GLU A 72 -24.22 -6.02 -4.78
CA GLU A 72 -23.67 -6.16 -6.13
C GLU A 72 -22.23 -5.68 -6.21
N GLN A 73 -21.92 -4.51 -5.62
CA GLN A 73 -20.55 -4.00 -5.56
C GLN A 73 -19.62 -4.95 -4.80
N ILE A 74 -20.07 -5.55 -3.70
CA ILE A 74 -19.31 -6.56 -2.93
C ILE A 74 -19.12 -7.83 -3.76
N ASN A 75 -20.15 -8.33 -4.44
CA ASN A 75 -20.08 -9.53 -5.28
C ASN A 75 -19.18 -9.35 -6.50
N MET A 76 -19.04 -8.13 -7.01
CA MET A 76 -18.04 -7.82 -8.04
C MET A 76 -16.61 -7.99 -7.52
N MET A 77 -16.40 -8.05 -6.21
CA MET A 77 -15.09 -8.03 -5.56
C MET A 77 -14.76 -9.30 -4.79
N SER A 78 -15.77 -9.97 -4.26
CA SER A 78 -15.71 -11.36 -3.82
C SER A 78 -15.75 -12.22 -5.07
N GLY A 79 -14.60 -12.72 -5.54
CA GLY A 79 -14.55 -13.58 -6.73
C GLY A 79 -15.67 -14.63 -6.68
N ASN A 80 -16.58 -14.59 -7.65
CA ASN A 80 -17.67 -15.55 -7.76
C ASN A 80 -17.05 -16.95 -7.94
N ASN A 81 -16.96 -17.71 -6.85
CA ASN A 81 -16.90 -19.16 -6.94
C ASN A 81 -18.29 -19.66 -7.36
N SER A 82 -18.58 -19.54 -8.66
CA SER A 82 -19.63 -20.34 -9.30
C SER A 82 -19.11 -21.71 -9.77
N ASP A 83 -17.88 -22.09 -9.43
CA ASP A 83 -17.41 -23.47 -9.51
C ASP A 83 -17.34 -24.09 -8.12
N LEU A 84 -18.52 -24.46 -7.61
CA LEU A 84 -18.66 -25.50 -6.61
C LEU A 84 -18.25 -26.84 -7.24
N SER A 85 -16.97 -27.14 -7.24
CA SER A 85 -16.48 -28.51 -7.44
C SER A 85 -15.45 -28.83 -6.37
N GLU A 86 -15.90 -29.68 -5.43
CA GLU A 86 -15.09 -30.51 -4.53
C GLU A 86 -14.09 -29.78 -3.61
N GLY A 87 -14.56 -29.45 -2.40
CA GLY A 87 -13.83 -29.73 -1.16
C GLY A 87 -12.42 -29.14 -0.97
N LYS A 88 -12.01 -28.17 -1.78
CA LYS A 88 -10.71 -27.51 -1.71
C LYS A 88 -10.92 -26.07 -1.28
N ILE A 89 -10.21 -25.63 -0.24
CA ILE A 89 -10.14 -24.20 0.12
C ILE A 89 -9.45 -23.51 -1.05
N VAL A 90 -10.24 -22.99 -2.00
CA VAL A 90 -9.72 -22.22 -3.14
C VAL A 90 -9.35 -20.85 -2.58
N ALA A 91 -8.07 -20.51 -2.68
CA ALA A 91 -7.59 -19.16 -2.39
C ALA A 91 -8.53 -18.15 -3.06
N GLN A 92 -9.09 -17.20 -2.29
CA GLN A 92 -9.95 -16.14 -2.83
C GLN A 92 -9.26 -15.52 -4.05
N SER A 93 -9.76 -15.86 -5.25
CA SER A 93 -9.32 -15.26 -6.49
C SER A 93 -9.81 -13.83 -6.48
N LEU A 94 -8.90 -12.91 -6.78
CA LEU A 94 -9.26 -11.51 -6.95
C LEU A 94 -10.21 -11.39 -8.14
N PRO A 95 -11.15 -10.44 -8.09
CA PRO A 95 -12.24 -10.32 -9.06
C PRO A 95 -11.77 -10.05 -10.49
N GLU A 96 -12.68 -10.25 -11.45
CA GLU A 96 -12.45 -9.93 -12.85
C GLU A 96 -12.08 -8.44 -13.05
N GLY A 97 -10.92 -8.19 -13.67
CA GLY A 97 -10.40 -6.86 -13.92
C GLY A 97 -8.91 -6.91 -14.26
N LYS A 98 -8.35 -5.77 -14.68
CA LYS A 98 -6.91 -5.69 -14.92
C LYS A 98 -6.20 -5.37 -13.60
N MET A 99 -5.39 -6.30 -13.10
CA MET A 99 -4.56 -6.06 -11.92
C MET A 99 -3.55 -4.93 -12.21
N ILE A 100 -3.71 -3.80 -11.53
CA ILE A 100 -2.77 -2.67 -11.63
C ILE A 100 -1.58 -2.95 -10.72
N ALA A 101 -1.85 -3.33 -9.49
CA ALA A 101 -0.83 -3.66 -8.51
C ALA A 101 -1.38 -4.63 -7.47
N GLN A 102 -0.53 -5.56 -7.04
CA GLN A 102 -0.80 -6.41 -5.90
C GLN A 102 0.46 -6.47 -5.05
N ARG A 103 0.28 -6.29 -3.74
CA ARG A 103 1.36 -6.22 -2.78
C ARG A 103 1.00 -6.96 -1.51
N TYR A 104 2.05 -7.42 -0.85
CA TYR A 104 1.96 -8.22 0.36
C TYR A 104 2.94 -7.68 1.39
N LEU A 105 2.53 -7.76 2.64
CA LEU A 105 3.33 -7.43 3.81
C LEU A 105 3.41 -8.70 4.66
N TYR A 106 4.54 -9.40 4.57
CA TYR A 106 4.79 -10.61 5.35
C TYR A 106 5.61 -10.32 6.61
N ARG A 107 5.62 -11.28 7.53
CA ARG A 107 6.56 -11.27 8.67
C ARG A 107 8.03 -11.20 8.22
N SER A 108 8.37 -11.88 7.12
CA SER A 108 9.73 -11.87 6.55
C SER A 108 10.15 -10.47 6.07
N ASP A 109 9.19 -9.67 5.60
CA ASP A 109 9.42 -8.29 5.18
C ASP A 109 9.76 -7.40 6.38
N ILE A 110 8.99 -7.53 7.47
CA ILE A 110 9.25 -6.85 8.74
C ILE A 110 10.63 -7.27 9.28
N LYS A 111 10.92 -8.57 9.28
CA LYS A 111 12.21 -9.11 9.71
C LYS A 111 13.35 -8.51 8.91
N ARG A 112 13.24 -8.52 7.58
CA ARG A 112 14.27 -8.02 6.66
C ARG A 112 14.62 -6.57 6.97
N ILE A 113 13.64 -5.68 7.10
CA ILE A 113 13.89 -4.26 7.36
C ILE A 113 14.43 -4.03 8.78
N TYR A 114 13.84 -4.67 9.78
CA TYR A 114 14.28 -4.48 11.15
C TYR A 114 15.72 -4.96 11.36
N GLU A 115 16.05 -6.15 10.84
CA GLU A 115 17.38 -6.73 10.98
C GLU A 115 18.42 -6.06 10.08
N SER A 116 18.02 -5.42 8.97
CA SER A 116 18.94 -4.58 8.18
C SER A 116 19.40 -3.33 8.92
N ALA A 117 18.60 -2.83 9.87
CA ALA A 117 18.93 -1.67 10.69
C ALA A 117 19.54 -2.05 12.04
N THR A 118 19.60 -3.34 12.38
CA THR A 118 20.05 -3.82 13.69
C THR A 118 21.07 -4.94 13.55
N ALA A 119 20.69 -6.18 13.90
CA ALA A 119 21.54 -7.36 13.86
C ALA A 119 20.72 -8.58 13.41
N PRO A 120 21.39 -9.62 12.87
CA PRO A 120 20.72 -10.89 12.56
C PRO A 120 19.99 -11.48 13.78
N ASN A 121 18.82 -12.07 13.57
CA ASN A 121 17.95 -12.65 14.61
C ASN A 121 17.40 -11.66 15.65
N ALA A 122 17.60 -10.36 15.46
CA ALA A 122 17.12 -9.36 16.41
C ALA A 122 15.59 -9.35 16.53
N LEU A 123 14.85 -9.67 15.46
CA LEU A 123 13.38 -9.68 15.53
C LEU A 123 12.87 -10.76 16.50
N GLU A 124 13.43 -11.98 16.42
CA GLU A 124 12.98 -13.08 17.27
C GLU A 124 13.26 -12.79 18.74
N ASN A 125 14.46 -12.28 19.05
CA ASN A 125 14.83 -11.89 20.40
C ASN A 125 13.94 -10.76 20.94
N LEU A 126 13.57 -9.80 20.09
CA LEU A 126 12.66 -8.72 20.46
C LEU A 126 11.29 -9.26 20.85
N ILE A 127 10.73 -10.17 20.04
CA ILE A 127 9.42 -10.78 20.29
C ILE A 127 9.47 -11.65 21.55
N LEU A 128 10.52 -12.44 21.75
CA LEU A 128 10.67 -13.29 22.93
C LEU A 128 10.77 -12.47 24.23
N ASN A 129 11.48 -11.35 24.21
CA ASN A 129 11.73 -10.56 25.41
C ASN A 129 10.57 -9.63 25.80
N PHE A 130 9.82 -9.12 24.82
CA PHE A 130 8.81 -8.08 25.05
C PHE A 130 7.40 -8.47 24.62
N GLY A 131 7.24 -9.57 23.88
CA GLY A 131 6.00 -9.94 23.23
C GLY A 131 5.72 -9.16 21.93
N PRO A 132 4.79 -9.64 21.09
CA PRO A 132 4.49 -9.04 19.78
C PRO A 132 4.03 -7.58 19.82
N SER A 133 3.15 -7.22 20.76
CA SER A 133 2.62 -5.86 20.89
C SER A 133 3.71 -4.81 21.13
N ALA A 134 4.57 -5.04 22.14
CA ALA A 134 5.68 -4.14 22.43
C ALA A 134 6.78 -4.18 21.36
N ALA A 135 6.94 -5.32 20.67
CA ALA A 135 7.88 -5.44 19.56
C ALA A 135 7.55 -4.47 18.40
N VAL A 136 6.27 -4.32 18.02
CA VAL A 136 5.88 -3.38 16.95
C VAL A 136 6.31 -1.95 17.26
N SER A 137 6.03 -1.47 18.48
CA SER A 137 6.39 -0.11 18.90
C SER A 137 7.92 0.10 18.87
N LYS A 138 8.68 -0.92 19.29
CA LYS A 138 10.15 -0.87 19.26
C LYS A 138 10.69 -0.90 17.84
N ILE A 139 10.10 -1.69 16.93
CA ILE A 139 10.49 -1.72 15.51
C ILE A 139 10.31 -0.33 14.89
N ILE A 140 9.15 0.31 15.09
CA ILE A 140 8.86 1.65 14.60
C ILE A 140 9.90 2.66 15.12
N ALA A 141 10.15 2.65 16.42
CA ALA A 141 11.13 3.54 17.04
C ALA A 141 12.56 3.32 16.54
N THR A 142 13.02 2.07 16.45
CA THR A 142 14.36 1.72 15.97
C THR A 142 14.60 2.14 14.53
N LEU A 143 13.57 2.04 13.68
CA LEU A 143 13.64 2.46 12.28
C LEU A 143 13.48 3.97 12.09
N GLY A 144 13.32 4.75 13.18
CA GLY A 144 13.10 6.19 13.11
C GLY A 144 11.79 6.58 12.42
N LEU A 145 10.80 5.68 12.43
CA LEU A 145 9.53 5.89 11.75
C LEU A 145 8.57 6.66 12.66
N GLY A 146 7.93 7.70 12.11
CA GLY A 146 6.97 8.52 12.86
C GLY A 146 5.60 7.86 13.07
N SER A 147 5.30 6.77 12.35
CA SER A 147 4.01 6.08 12.43
C SER A 147 4.08 4.66 11.83
N PRO A 148 3.07 3.79 12.09
CA PRO A 148 2.97 2.46 11.49
C PRO A 148 2.94 2.50 9.95
N TRP A 149 2.44 3.57 9.33
CA TRP A 149 2.51 3.79 7.89
C TRP A 149 3.94 3.77 7.34
N GLY A 150 4.88 4.27 8.15
CA GLY A 150 6.28 4.34 7.80
C GLY A 150 6.85 2.97 7.48
N LEU A 151 6.34 1.90 8.09
CA LEU A 151 6.75 0.53 7.79
C LEU A 151 6.28 0.08 6.41
N VAL A 152 5.03 0.38 6.05
CA VAL A 152 4.52 0.10 4.70
C VAL A 152 5.27 0.91 3.64
N GLY A 153 5.59 2.17 3.94
CA GLY A 153 6.39 3.04 3.08
C GLY A 153 7.84 2.56 2.92
N ALA A 154 8.49 2.13 4.01
CA ALA A 154 9.86 1.63 4.02
C ALA A 154 10.02 0.32 3.25
N LEU A 155 8.96 -0.49 3.14
CA LEU A 155 8.93 -1.70 2.32
C LEU A 155 8.86 -1.45 0.82
N GLY A 156 8.69 -0.19 0.42
CA GLY A 156 8.82 0.26 -0.95
C GLY A 156 7.64 -0.15 -1.84
N THR A 157 7.01 0.84 -2.48
CA THR A 157 6.04 0.74 -3.59
C THR A 157 4.54 0.58 -3.29
N TRP A 158 4.06 0.96 -2.10
CA TRP A 158 2.62 1.12 -1.89
C TRP A 158 2.29 2.60 -2.02
N ALA A 159 1.29 2.96 -2.83
CA ALA A 159 0.88 4.37 -2.90
C ALA A 159 0.35 4.78 -1.52
N VAL A 160 0.85 5.90 -1.01
CA VAL A 160 0.50 6.40 0.34
C VAL A 160 -1.01 6.60 0.49
N GLU A 161 -1.68 6.93 -0.61
CA GLU A 161 -3.13 7.11 -0.67
C GLU A 161 -3.91 5.80 -0.50
N TYR A 162 -3.34 4.65 -0.85
CA TYR A 162 -3.98 3.34 -0.69
C TYR A 162 -3.91 2.86 0.74
N ILE A 163 -2.77 3.12 1.39
CA ILE A 163 -2.56 2.71 2.76
C ILE A 163 -3.45 3.59 3.66
N ARG A 164 -3.42 4.92 3.51
CA ARG A 164 -4.08 5.92 4.39
C ARG A 164 -5.61 5.83 4.50
N VAL A 165 -6.24 4.89 3.81
CA VAL A 165 -7.69 4.62 3.94
C VAL A 165 -8.03 3.98 5.29
N LYS A 166 -7.09 3.24 5.89
CA LYS A 166 -7.25 2.69 7.24
C LYS A 166 -6.68 3.62 8.32
N PRO A 167 -7.11 3.54 9.59
CA PRO A 167 -6.45 4.25 10.68
C PRO A 167 -5.12 3.59 11.08
N GLU A 168 -4.26 4.32 11.80
CA GLU A 168 -2.97 3.80 12.31
C GLU A 168 -3.15 2.58 13.20
N ASP A 169 -4.17 2.56 14.05
CA ASP A 169 -4.45 1.44 14.95
C ASP A 169 -4.73 0.14 14.21
N TRP A 170 -5.39 0.22 13.04
CA TRP A 170 -5.61 -0.96 12.20
C TRP A 170 -4.27 -1.52 11.70
N TRP A 171 -3.33 -0.67 11.30
CA TRP A 171 -1.99 -1.11 10.88
C TRP A 171 -1.20 -1.68 12.05
N THR A 172 -1.17 -1.00 13.19
CA THR A 172 -0.55 -1.49 14.41
C THR A 172 -1.07 -2.89 14.74
N GLN A 173 -2.39 -3.07 14.76
CA GLN A 173 -3.00 -4.37 15.02
C GLN A 173 -2.62 -5.41 13.96
N SER A 174 -2.60 -5.06 12.67
CA SER A 174 -2.14 -5.96 11.61
C SER A 174 -0.70 -6.43 11.82
N TYR A 175 0.20 -5.52 12.20
CA TYR A 175 1.59 -5.89 12.50
C TYR A 175 1.67 -6.84 13.70
N ILE A 176 0.90 -6.59 14.75
CA ILE A 176 0.82 -7.47 15.93
C ILE A 176 0.36 -8.86 15.50
N MET A 177 -0.72 -8.96 14.72
CA MET A 177 -1.25 -10.22 14.22
C MET A 177 -0.23 -10.99 13.35
N ILE A 178 0.55 -10.29 12.52
CA ILE A 178 1.64 -10.89 11.74
C ILE A 178 2.75 -11.43 12.66
N LEU A 179 3.13 -10.68 13.69
CA LEU A 179 4.18 -11.10 14.63
C LEU A 179 3.72 -12.26 15.53
N GLU A 180 2.44 -12.27 15.92
CA GLU A 180 1.74 -13.37 16.61
C GLU A 180 1.53 -14.59 15.73
N LYS A 181 1.68 -14.45 14.40
CA LYS A 181 1.37 -15.46 13.39
C LYS A 181 -0.12 -15.83 13.36
N SER A 182 -1.00 -14.95 13.83
CA SER A 182 -2.46 -15.12 13.69
C SER A 182 -2.93 -14.76 12.28
N ILE A 183 -2.14 -13.96 11.55
CA ILE A 183 -2.26 -13.80 10.10
C ILE A 183 -0.89 -14.03 9.45
N SER A 184 -0.90 -14.51 8.22
CA SER A 184 0.28 -14.70 7.38
C SER A 184 0.78 -13.37 6.81
N CYS A 185 -0.13 -12.48 6.39
CA CYS A 185 0.21 -11.22 5.76
C CYS A 185 -0.95 -10.22 5.71
N VAL A 186 -0.61 -8.97 5.37
CA VAL A 186 -1.57 -8.02 4.81
C VAL A 186 -1.41 -7.99 3.29
N ARG A 187 -2.51 -8.15 2.56
CA ARG A 187 -2.55 -8.03 1.10
C ARG A 187 -3.23 -6.71 0.70
N VAL A 188 -2.67 -6.05 -0.30
CA VAL A 188 -3.32 -4.92 -0.97
C VAL A 188 -3.38 -5.14 -2.47
N SER A 189 -4.57 -5.04 -3.01
CA SER A 189 -4.87 -5.28 -4.42
C SER A 189 -5.51 -4.04 -5.03
N HIS A 190 -4.94 -3.54 -6.12
CA HIS A 190 -5.49 -2.44 -6.91
C HIS A 190 -5.87 -2.99 -8.28
N ILE A 191 -7.17 -2.95 -8.58
CA ILE A 191 -7.78 -3.61 -9.73
C ILE A 191 -8.51 -2.56 -10.55
N GLN A 192 -8.15 -2.41 -11.82
CA GLN A 192 -8.87 -1.55 -12.73
C GLN A 192 -10.25 -2.14 -13.03
N ASN A 193 -11.31 -1.35 -12.91
CA ASN A 193 -12.61 -1.73 -13.45
C ASN A 193 -12.60 -1.53 -14.97
N LEU A 194 -12.97 -2.57 -15.71
CA LEU A 194 -12.99 -2.54 -17.18
C LEU A 194 -14.35 -2.08 -17.74
N LYS A 195 -15.37 -1.95 -16.88
CA LYS A 195 -16.68 -1.44 -17.29
C LYS A 195 -16.61 0.09 -17.46
N PRO A 196 -17.32 0.68 -18.44
CA PRO A 196 -17.35 2.12 -18.67
C PRO A 196 -18.22 2.86 -17.63
N THR A 197 -18.24 2.38 -16.39
CA THR A 197 -19.06 2.87 -15.28
C THR A 197 -18.22 2.96 -14.02
N TYR A 198 -18.71 3.65 -12.99
CA TYR A 198 -18.02 3.73 -11.70
C TYR A 198 -18.25 2.48 -10.83
N PRO A 199 -17.27 2.15 -9.97
CA PRO A 199 -15.99 2.84 -9.79
C PRO A 199 -14.97 2.59 -10.91
N ALA A 200 -14.02 3.49 -11.12
CA ALA A 200 -12.98 3.36 -12.15
C ALA A 200 -11.94 2.29 -11.81
N ALA A 201 -11.72 2.07 -10.51
CA ALA A 201 -10.86 1.04 -9.99
C ALA A 201 -11.31 0.65 -8.58
N TRP A 202 -10.75 -0.44 -8.11
CA TRP A 202 -10.99 -1.01 -6.81
C TRP A 202 -9.70 -1.16 -6.05
N LEU A 203 -9.76 -0.86 -4.76
CA LEU A 203 -8.70 -1.12 -3.82
C LEU A 203 -9.22 -2.06 -2.75
N ILE A 204 -8.53 -3.19 -2.56
CA ILE A 204 -8.87 -4.20 -1.56
C ILE A 204 -7.71 -4.28 -0.57
N LEU A 205 -8.01 -4.15 0.72
CA LEU A 205 -7.08 -4.36 1.83
C LEU A 205 -7.54 -5.59 2.61
N GLU A 206 -6.66 -6.55 2.83
CA GLU A 206 -6.98 -7.83 3.48
C GLU A 206 -5.93 -8.24 4.50
N ARG A 207 -6.38 -8.88 5.58
CA ARG A 207 -5.55 -9.66 6.51
C ARG A 207 -5.79 -11.15 6.20
N LEU A 208 -4.74 -11.87 5.80
CA LEU A 208 -4.80 -13.27 5.36
C LEU A 208 -4.01 -14.19 6.29
#